data_AF-A0A955B812-F1
#
_entry.id   AF-A0A955B812-F1
#
_cell.length_a   1.000
_cell.length_b   1.000
_cell.length_c   1.000
_cell.angle_alpha   90.00
_cell.angle_beta   90.00
_cell.angle_gamma   90.00
#
_symmetry.space_group_name_H-M   'P 1'
#
loop_
_entity.id
_entity.type
_entity.pdbx_description
1 polymer ?
#
loop_
_entity_poly.entity_id
_entity_poly.type
_entity_poly.pdbx_seq_one_letter_code
_entity_poly.pdbx_strand_id
1 'polypeptide(L)'
;MKLRFAFAALVILTSSISSFAGPKGEVFVPFTGSPKQIDGDFSDWPLANYTTIAQQPEFPEGQGVGEPTDAKGDHIVFDIDRIGPFNGTDPIAYEPEGPSDYGSAVYFAYDQNFLYVLGVFIDDEAFGFRGPDGLSNFLNDGFEIFIDANNDTDDLIAEIAFPAIDEEEPNLDDFQFTMGLNNEFPAPNPGPNDIGVEVHMERAGDFEVIKEGYLEIRDSTDFSAVGGRDVAARTYDDLRAAGATNPEIVANPGATYEGYAVEVAIPFGIVDGFEPTHSMGFDLFWRDVDIPEDFDEFDPQGDAKPGFGGSGILWADWNHAETVSGADEDGNLFHGGNWGSLVFGSQLAGDLNSDGAVDVADIDLQATWLVGGAPDVAAADLNGDGAFDVGDRVYLVETILNTFLGDANLDGEFNSSDFVAVFSAAEYEDAFESNSTWAEGDW
;
A
#
# COMPACT_ATOMS: atom_id res chain seq x y z
N MET A 1 -36.19 41.41 53.71
CA MET A 1 -35.75 40.18 53.03
C MET A 1 -35.19 40.59 51.67
N LYS A 2 -33.86 40.77 51.57
CA LYS A 2 -33.16 41.12 50.33
C LYS A 2 -32.46 39.84 49.87
N LEU A 3 -33.00 39.16 48.85
CA LEU A 3 -32.30 38.07 48.18
C LEU A 3 -31.53 38.68 47.00
N ARG A 4 -30.20 38.65 47.10
CA ARG A 4 -29.29 38.92 45.99
C ARG A 4 -29.13 37.60 45.24
N PHE A 5 -29.57 37.54 43.98
CA PHE A 5 -29.17 36.46 43.09
C PHE A 5 -27.77 36.78 42.57
N ALA A 6 -26.78 36.02 43.00
CA ALA A 6 -25.48 35.97 42.37
C ALA A 6 -25.61 35.00 41.18
N PHE A 7 -25.48 35.51 39.96
CA PHE A 7 -25.23 34.67 38.79
C PHE A 7 -23.78 34.19 38.90
N ALA A 8 -23.58 32.93 39.23
CA ALA A 8 -22.31 32.26 38.99
C ALA A 8 -22.27 31.94 37.48
N ALA A 9 -21.48 32.70 36.73
CA ALA A 9 -21.12 32.31 35.37
C ALA A 9 -20.20 31.08 35.50
N LEU A 10 -20.75 29.90 35.23
CA LEU A 10 -19.97 28.70 35.02
C LEU A 10 -19.31 28.85 33.65
N VAL A 11 -18.08 29.36 33.64
CA VAL A 11 -17.23 29.29 32.45
C VAL A 11 -16.83 27.83 32.32
N ILE A 12 -17.54 27.10 31.46
CA ILE A 12 -17.06 25.82 30.94
C ILE A 12 -15.95 26.20 29.97
N LEU A 13 -14.70 26.12 30.43
CA LEU A 13 -13.56 26.06 29.53
C LEU A 13 -13.66 24.72 28.81
N THR A 14 -14.31 24.71 27.65
CA THR A 14 -14.07 23.67 26.65
C THR A 14 -12.66 23.93 26.12
N SER A 15 -11.66 23.32 26.75
CA SER A 15 -10.40 23.11 26.08
C SER A 15 -10.70 22.13 24.95
N SER A 16 -10.96 22.66 23.75
CA SER A 16 -10.76 21.91 22.52
C SER A 16 -9.27 21.58 22.52
N ILE A 17 -8.94 20.36 22.90
CA ILE A 17 -7.64 19.80 22.59
C ILE A 17 -7.74 19.61 21.08
N SER A 18 -7.18 20.54 20.31
CA SER A 18 -6.94 20.31 18.90
C SER A 18 -5.94 19.15 18.85
N SER A 19 -6.47 17.96 18.60
CA SER A 19 -5.72 16.82 18.11
C SER A 19 -5.14 17.25 16.78
N PHE A 20 -3.86 16.99 16.61
CA PHE A 20 -3.16 17.21 15.36
C PHE A 20 -2.63 15.85 14.92
N ALA A 21 -2.50 15.64 13.63
CA ALA A 21 -2.00 14.40 13.07
C ALA A 21 -0.57 14.06 13.53
N GLY A 22 -0.36 12.77 13.73
CA GLY A 22 0.92 12.15 14.00
C GLY A 22 1.71 11.76 12.73
N PRO A 23 2.87 11.13 12.90
CA PRO A 23 3.97 10.99 11.92
C PRO A 23 3.88 9.88 10.87
N LYS A 24 4.84 9.99 9.93
CA LYS A 24 5.18 9.08 8.84
C LYS A 24 5.54 7.65 9.27
N GLY A 25 4.69 6.66 8.94
CA GLY A 25 5.01 5.23 9.03
C GLY A 25 5.78 4.75 7.80
N GLU A 26 6.59 3.70 7.93
CA GLU A 26 7.37 3.15 6.81
C GLU A 26 6.70 1.90 6.22
N VAL A 27 6.61 1.83 4.90
CA VAL A 27 6.19 0.63 4.16
C VAL A 27 7.31 0.19 3.24
N PHE A 28 7.93 -0.95 3.51
CA PHE A 28 8.98 -1.53 2.70
C PHE A 28 8.38 -2.10 1.42
N VAL A 29 8.80 -1.57 0.27
CA VAL A 29 8.30 -2.01 -1.03
C VAL A 29 9.30 -3.02 -1.61
N PRO A 30 8.95 -4.31 -1.73
CA PRO A 30 9.84 -5.34 -2.27
C PRO A 30 9.98 -5.26 -3.79
N PHE A 31 11.21 -5.51 -4.29
CA PHE A 31 11.46 -5.70 -5.71
C PHE A 31 10.97 -7.09 -6.15
N THR A 32 10.39 -7.18 -7.35
CA THR A 32 9.77 -8.42 -7.85
C THR A 32 10.61 -9.12 -8.91
N GLY A 33 11.63 -8.44 -9.46
CA GLY A 33 12.51 -8.97 -10.52
C GLY A 33 11.84 -9.22 -11.87
N SER A 34 10.51 -9.20 -11.95
CA SER A 34 9.74 -9.48 -13.16
C SER A 34 8.38 -8.79 -13.11
N PRO A 35 7.81 -8.40 -14.26
CA PRO A 35 6.52 -7.73 -14.29
C PRO A 35 5.40 -8.60 -13.71
N LYS A 36 4.51 -7.98 -12.93
CA LYS A 36 3.27 -8.61 -12.44
C LYS A 36 2.21 -8.69 -13.52
N GLN A 37 1.36 -9.72 -13.44
CA GLN A 37 0.12 -9.72 -14.21
C GLN A 37 -0.86 -8.81 -13.48
N ILE A 38 -1.67 -8.11 -14.25
CA ILE A 38 -2.67 -7.19 -13.72
C ILE A 38 -4.02 -7.75 -14.16
N ASP A 39 -4.57 -8.61 -13.32
CA ASP A 39 -5.81 -9.34 -13.58
C ASP A 39 -6.70 -9.57 -12.36
N GLY A 40 -6.29 -9.04 -11.20
CA GLY A 40 -6.99 -9.15 -9.92
C GLY A 40 -6.82 -10.51 -9.25
N ASP A 41 -5.91 -11.37 -9.72
CA ASP A 41 -5.65 -12.72 -9.18
C ASP A 41 -4.49 -12.73 -8.18
N PHE A 42 -4.78 -13.13 -6.94
CA PHE A 42 -3.76 -13.18 -5.88
C PHE A 42 -2.59 -14.14 -6.17
N SER A 43 -2.74 -15.11 -7.07
CA SER A 43 -1.78 -16.19 -7.25
C SER A 43 -0.44 -15.77 -7.86
N ASP A 44 -0.36 -14.59 -8.47
CA ASP A 44 0.90 -14.04 -8.98
C ASP A 44 1.62 -13.12 -7.98
N TRP A 45 0.98 -12.83 -6.84
CA TRP A 45 1.58 -12.14 -5.69
C TRP A 45 2.18 -13.14 -4.70
N PRO A 46 3.42 -12.91 -4.23
CA PRO A 46 4.02 -13.72 -3.18
C PRO A 46 3.49 -13.25 -1.80
N LEU A 47 2.18 -13.32 -1.57
CA LEU A 47 1.54 -12.76 -0.36
C LEU A 47 2.14 -13.31 0.94
N ALA A 48 2.65 -14.54 0.92
CA ALA A 48 3.34 -15.14 2.08
C ALA A 48 4.65 -14.42 2.48
N ASN A 49 5.26 -13.65 1.58
CA ASN A 49 6.49 -12.89 1.85
C ASN A 49 6.19 -11.56 2.58
N TYR A 50 4.93 -11.12 2.58
CA TYR A 50 4.47 -9.95 3.31
C TYR A 50 4.15 -10.35 4.75
N THR A 51 5.14 -10.27 5.63
CA THR A 51 5.09 -10.82 7.00
C THR A 51 5.00 -9.75 8.07
N THR A 52 5.21 -8.48 7.70
CA THR A 52 5.21 -7.34 8.61
C THR A 52 4.09 -6.37 8.25
N ILE A 53 3.25 -6.03 9.22
CA ILE A 53 2.04 -5.24 8.98
C ILE A 53 2.27 -3.82 9.49
N ALA A 54 2.15 -2.83 8.61
CA ALA A 54 2.03 -1.44 9.03
C ALA A 54 0.59 -1.20 9.49
N GLN A 55 0.42 -0.68 10.71
CA GLN A 55 -0.88 -0.26 11.23
C GLN A 55 -0.83 1.18 11.77
N GLN A 56 -1.88 1.97 11.53
CA GLN A 56 -2.04 3.26 12.19
C GLN A 56 -2.15 3.05 13.71
N PRO A 57 -1.63 3.96 14.55
CA PRO A 57 -2.04 4.08 15.94
C PRO A 57 -3.56 4.06 16.09
N GLU A 58 -4.06 3.47 17.19
CA GLU A 58 -5.50 3.52 17.52
C GLU A 58 -5.96 4.97 17.70
N PHE A 59 -7.13 5.32 17.18
CA PHE A 59 -7.73 6.64 17.40
C PHE A 59 -8.40 6.68 18.80
N PRO A 60 -8.24 7.73 19.65
CA PRO A 60 -7.48 8.99 19.50
C PRO A 60 -6.06 8.93 20.11
N GLU A 61 -5.51 7.73 20.28
CA GLU A 61 -4.16 7.53 20.84
C GLU A 61 -3.04 7.92 19.85
N GLY A 62 -3.37 8.13 18.57
CA GLY A 62 -2.51 8.78 17.55
C GLY A 62 -1.95 10.10 18.05
N GLN A 63 -0.71 10.08 18.52
CA GLN A 63 -0.08 11.22 19.20
C GLN A 63 0.33 12.29 18.20
N GLY A 64 0.22 13.55 18.62
CA GLY A 64 0.24 14.72 17.73
C GLY A 64 1.56 15.03 17.00
N VAL A 65 1.54 16.17 16.28
CA VAL A 65 2.59 16.62 15.35
C VAL A 65 4.00 16.34 15.87
N GLY A 66 4.75 15.52 15.13
CA GLY A 66 6.19 15.34 15.31
C GLY A 66 6.62 14.32 16.36
N GLU A 67 5.72 13.58 16.99
CA GLU A 67 6.11 12.28 17.56
C GLU A 67 6.50 11.36 16.39
N PRO A 68 7.45 10.43 16.49
CA PRO A 68 7.71 9.38 15.48
C PRO A 68 6.76 8.18 15.67
N THR A 69 6.34 7.52 14.59
CA THR A 69 5.50 6.31 14.68
C THR A 69 6.40 5.10 14.58
N ASP A 70 6.08 4.07 15.36
CA ASP A 70 6.70 2.76 15.25
C ASP A 70 6.03 1.92 14.14
N ALA A 71 5.04 2.48 13.42
CA ALA A 71 4.37 1.82 12.31
C ALA A 71 5.36 1.55 11.19
N LYS A 72 5.68 0.26 11.00
CA LYS A 72 6.52 -0.25 9.93
C LYS A 72 5.89 -1.53 9.40
N GLY A 73 5.96 -1.75 8.10
CA GLY A 73 5.49 -2.99 7.48
C GLY A 73 5.92 -3.15 6.05
N ASP A 74 5.59 -4.27 5.43
CA ASP A 74 5.73 -4.51 3.99
C ASP A 74 4.38 -4.35 3.26
N HIS A 75 3.29 -4.26 4.02
CA HIS A 75 1.95 -3.94 3.57
C HIS A 75 1.19 -3.17 4.66
N ILE A 76 0.07 -2.58 4.27
CA ILE A 76 -0.77 -1.74 5.10
C ILE A 76 -2.09 -2.44 5.38
N VAL A 77 -2.61 -2.30 6.60
CA VAL A 77 -3.94 -2.77 6.96
C VAL A 77 -4.80 -1.65 7.54
N PHE A 78 -6.02 -1.54 7.03
CA PHE A 78 -7.05 -0.66 7.57
C PHE A 78 -7.97 -1.44 8.52
N ASP A 79 -7.90 -1.05 9.79
CA ASP A 79 -8.75 -1.55 10.87
C ASP A 79 -9.63 -0.40 11.36
N ILE A 80 -10.91 -0.68 11.58
CA ILE A 80 -11.90 0.30 11.99
C ILE A 80 -11.59 0.91 13.36
N ASP A 81 -10.90 0.17 14.24
CA ASP A 81 -10.50 0.66 15.56
C ASP A 81 -9.31 1.66 15.47
N ARG A 82 -8.68 1.78 14.29
CA ARG A 82 -7.46 2.59 14.07
C ARG A 82 -7.69 3.88 13.30
N ILE A 83 -8.84 4.00 12.65
CA ILE A 83 -9.16 5.17 11.83
C ILE A 83 -10.00 6.18 12.58
N GLY A 84 -9.73 7.47 12.35
CA GLY A 84 -10.49 8.60 12.89
C GLY A 84 -11.53 9.13 11.90
N PRO A 85 -12.52 9.92 12.37
CA PRO A 85 -13.48 10.56 11.48
C PRO A 85 -12.78 11.60 10.58
N PHE A 86 -12.89 11.42 9.26
CA PHE A 86 -12.33 12.34 8.26
C PHE A 86 -13.43 13.16 7.56
N ASN A 87 -13.13 14.42 7.23
CA ASN A 87 -13.97 15.32 6.42
C ASN A 87 -15.46 15.44 6.83
N GLY A 88 -15.75 15.33 8.14
CA GLY A 88 -17.12 15.43 8.64
C GLY A 88 -17.98 14.17 8.47
N THR A 89 -17.36 13.03 8.16
CA THR A 89 -18.01 11.71 8.17
C THR A 89 -18.59 11.41 9.54
N ASP A 90 -19.86 11.01 9.58
CA ASP A 90 -20.58 10.73 10.83
C ASP A 90 -20.08 9.42 11.47
N PRO A 91 -19.94 9.33 12.81
CA PRO A 91 -19.55 8.10 13.48
C PRO A 91 -20.35 6.85 13.10
N ILE A 92 -21.62 6.99 12.70
CA ILE A 92 -22.44 5.87 12.24
C ILE A 92 -21.95 5.26 10.92
N ALA A 93 -21.20 6.02 10.12
CA ALA A 93 -20.59 5.48 8.93
C ALA A 93 -19.58 4.38 9.28
N TYR A 94 -18.97 4.42 10.46
CA TYR A 94 -17.97 3.45 10.95
C TYR A 94 -18.60 2.30 11.76
N GLU A 95 -19.88 1.99 11.58
CA GLU A 95 -20.53 0.88 12.28
C GLU A 95 -20.73 -0.30 11.32
N PRO A 96 -19.87 -1.33 11.36
CA PRO A 96 -19.91 -2.35 10.34
C PRO A 96 -21.17 -3.21 10.46
N GLU A 97 -21.90 -3.45 9.37
CA GLU A 97 -23.11 -4.29 9.39
C GLU A 97 -22.78 -5.78 9.57
N GLY A 98 -21.55 -6.16 9.25
CA GLY A 98 -21.05 -7.53 9.35
C GLY A 98 -19.52 -7.66 9.28
N PRO A 99 -19.00 -8.90 9.33
CA PRO A 99 -17.58 -9.15 9.14
C PRO A 99 -17.09 -8.88 7.71
N SER A 100 -17.99 -8.70 6.74
CA SER A 100 -17.66 -8.42 5.33
C SER A 100 -17.84 -6.95 4.96
N ASP A 101 -17.95 -6.07 5.94
CA ASP A 101 -18.39 -4.69 5.73
C ASP A 101 -17.22 -3.70 5.82
N TYR A 102 -16.14 -4.07 6.52
CA TYR A 102 -14.99 -3.20 6.63
C TYR A 102 -13.70 -3.96 6.88
N GLY A 103 -12.69 -3.62 6.10
CA GLY A 103 -11.31 -4.01 6.31
C GLY A 103 -10.57 -4.06 4.98
N SER A 104 -9.30 -3.71 4.97
CA SER A 104 -8.51 -3.86 3.76
C SER A 104 -7.04 -4.06 4.05
N ALA A 105 -6.39 -4.75 3.12
CA ALA A 105 -4.94 -4.93 3.09
C ALA A 105 -4.41 -4.41 1.76
N VAL A 106 -3.45 -3.50 1.80
CA VAL A 106 -2.83 -2.90 0.62
C VAL A 106 -1.36 -3.26 0.57
N TYR A 107 -0.97 -3.93 -0.51
CA TYR A 107 0.37 -4.45 -0.76
C TYR A 107 1.04 -3.59 -1.83
N PHE A 108 2.31 -3.25 -1.60
CA PHE A 108 3.14 -2.58 -2.58
C PHE A 108 4.21 -3.54 -3.09
N ALA A 109 4.59 -3.40 -4.34
CA ALA A 109 5.71 -4.11 -4.95
C ALA A 109 6.29 -3.24 -6.07
N TYR A 110 7.48 -3.54 -6.56
CA TYR A 110 7.99 -2.83 -7.73
C TYR A 110 8.88 -3.69 -8.64
N ASP A 111 9.03 -3.28 -9.89
CA ASP A 111 10.09 -3.75 -10.78
C ASP A 111 10.90 -2.56 -11.33
N GLN A 112 11.66 -2.76 -12.41
CA GLN A 112 12.48 -1.69 -12.99
C GLN A 112 11.66 -0.56 -13.62
N ASN A 113 10.38 -0.79 -13.89
CA ASN A 113 9.53 0.09 -14.69
C ASN A 113 8.26 0.53 -13.95
N PHE A 114 7.78 -0.24 -12.99
CA PHE A 114 6.48 -0.02 -12.35
C PHE A 114 6.52 -0.13 -10.83
N LEU A 115 5.75 0.73 -10.17
CA LEU A 115 5.19 0.49 -8.85
C LEU A 115 3.89 -0.30 -9.02
N TYR A 116 3.78 -1.43 -8.34
CA TYR A 116 2.58 -2.25 -8.28
C TYR A 116 1.85 -2.02 -6.96
N VAL A 117 0.53 -1.94 -7.03
CA VAL A 117 -0.34 -1.87 -5.86
C VAL A 117 -1.42 -2.93 -6.00
N LEU A 118 -1.60 -3.75 -4.96
CA LEU A 118 -2.72 -4.66 -4.80
C LEU A 118 -3.51 -4.22 -3.58
N GLY A 119 -4.74 -3.77 -3.78
CA GLY A 119 -5.71 -3.53 -2.72
C GLY A 119 -6.64 -4.74 -2.59
N VAL A 120 -6.79 -5.27 -1.38
CA VAL A 120 -7.71 -6.36 -1.05
C VAL A 120 -8.71 -5.85 -0.03
N PHE A 121 -9.95 -5.68 -0.47
CA PHE A 121 -11.01 -5.01 0.27
C PHE A 121 -12.06 -6.03 0.72
N ILE A 122 -12.32 -6.05 2.02
CA ILE A 122 -13.41 -6.78 2.65
C ILE A 122 -14.62 -5.85 2.61
N ASP A 123 -15.51 -6.17 1.69
CA ASP A 123 -16.67 -5.35 1.32
C ASP A 123 -17.69 -6.28 0.63
N ASP A 124 -18.94 -6.30 1.09
CA ASP A 124 -19.99 -7.15 0.56
C ASP A 124 -20.76 -6.52 -0.60
N GLU A 125 -20.53 -5.24 -0.93
CA GLU A 125 -21.10 -4.57 -2.09
C GLU A 125 -20.07 -3.74 -2.87
N ALA A 126 -19.48 -4.33 -3.92
CA ALA A 126 -18.75 -3.55 -4.92
C ALA A 126 -19.66 -2.57 -5.69
N PHE A 127 -19.61 -1.29 -5.33
CA PHE A 127 -20.43 -0.20 -5.81
C PHE A 127 -19.72 0.71 -6.83
N GLY A 128 -20.34 0.85 -8.01
CA GLY A 128 -19.75 1.56 -9.15
C GLY A 128 -20.74 2.21 -10.11
N PHE A 129 -21.85 2.77 -9.60
CA PHE A 129 -22.90 3.36 -10.46
C PHE A 129 -22.85 4.88 -10.61
N ARG A 130 -21.92 5.60 -9.95
CA ARG A 130 -21.77 7.04 -10.22
C ARG A 130 -21.13 7.18 -11.61
N GLY A 131 -21.90 7.82 -12.50
CA GLY A 131 -21.72 7.71 -13.95
C GLY A 131 -20.30 8.05 -14.44
N PRO A 132 -19.97 7.66 -15.68
CA PRO A 132 -18.65 7.83 -16.30
C PRO A 132 -18.23 9.30 -16.49
N ASP A 133 -19.14 10.24 -16.20
CA ASP A 133 -18.94 11.68 -16.21
C ASP A 133 -18.59 12.24 -14.80
N GLY A 134 -18.51 11.38 -13.78
CA GLY A 134 -18.03 11.72 -12.44
C GLY A 134 -16.57 12.13 -12.53
N LEU A 135 -16.30 13.42 -12.32
CA LEU A 135 -15.00 14.07 -12.47
C LEU A 135 -13.91 13.60 -11.49
N SER A 136 -14.15 12.48 -10.80
CA SER A 136 -13.39 12.01 -9.64
C SER A 136 -13.73 10.54 -9.36
N ASN A 137 -12.84 9.61 -9.69
CA ASN A 137 -13.05 8.17 -9.46
C ASN A 137 -13.26 7.83 -7.98
N PHE A 138 -12.76 8.67 -7.07
CA PHE A 138 -13.00 8.56 -5.64
C PHE A 138 -14.47 8.61 -5.23
N LEU A 139 -15.38 8.91 -6.16
CA LEU A 139 -16.82 8.88 -5.90
C LEU A 139 -17.43 7.48 -5.86
N ASN A 140 -16.74 6.49 -6.41
CA ASN A 140 -17.09 5.07 -6.37
C ASN A 140 -16.20 4.33 -5.36
N ASP A 141 -16.48 3.05 -5.16
CA ASP A 141 -15.58 2.18 -4.42
C ASP A 141 -14.22 2.10 -5.08
N GLY A 142 -13.20 1.97 -4.25
CA GLY A 142 -11.81 1.94 -4.68
C GLY A 142 -10.94 2.71 -3.73
N PHE A 143 -9.74 3.06 -4.18
CA PHE A 143 -8.76 3.72 -3.34
C PHE A 143 -8.08 4.86 -4.08
N GLU A 144 -7.55 5.78 -3.31
CA GLU A 144 -6.80 6.94 -3.78
C GLU A 144 -5.44 6.94 -3.13
N ILE A 145 -4.42 7.32 -3.89
CA ILE A 145 -3.08 7.49 -3.36
C ILE A 145 -2.57 8.84 -3.77
N PHE A 146 -2.10 9.58 -2.78
CA PHE A 146 -1.23 10.73 -2.97
C PHE A 146 0.21 10.27 -2.86
N ILE A 147 1.09 10.72 -3.75
CA ILE A 147 2.52 10.46 -3.74
C ILE A 147 3.27 11.79 -3.69
N ASP A 148 4.12 11.92 -2.70
CA ASP A 148 5.19 12.91 -2.60
C ASP A 148 6.47 12.26 -3.09
N ALA A 149 6.80 12.51 -4.35
CA ALA A 149 7.73 11.67 -5.07
C ALA A 149 9.14 11.84 -4.51
N ASN A 150 9.59 13.07 -4.27
CA ASN A 150 10.90 13.35 -3.67
C ASN A 150 10.94 13.26 -2.13
N ASN A 151 9.79 13.07 -1.48
CA ASN A 151 9.63 13.06 -0.03
C ASN A 151 10.08 14.36 0.65
N ASP A 152 9.80 15.50 0.02
CA ASP A 152 10.32 16.81 0.42
C ASP A 152 9.26 17.92 0.63
N THR A 153 7.97 17.61 0.45
CA THR A 153 6.90 18.54 0.81
C THR A 153 6.92 18.90 2.29
N ASP A 154 6.81 20.20 2.57
CA ASP A 154 6.78 20.75 3.93
C ASP A 154 5.56 21.64 4.22
N ASP A 155 4.59 21.70 3.30
CA ASP A 155 3.45 22.60 3.36
C ASP A 155 2.08 21.90 3.27
N LEU A 156 1.04 22.72 3.14
CA LEU A 156 -0.36 22.32 3.08
C LEU A 156 -0.81 22.28 1.63
N ILE A 157 -1.48 21.20 1.24
CA ILE A 157 -2.04 21.07 -0.10
C ILE A 157 -3.49 21.57 -0.11
N ALA A 158 -3.77 22.54 -0.97
CA ALA A 158 -5.06 23.23 -1.04
C ALA A 158 -6.03 22.62 -2.07
N GLU A 159 -7.27 22.31 -1.67
CA GLU A 159 -8.42 21.99 -2.54
C GLU A 159 -8.74 23.11 -3.54
N ILE A 160 -8.55 24.37 -3.15
CA ILE A 160 -8.99 25.53 -3.97
C ILE A 160 -8.28 25.61 -5.33
N ALA A 161 -7.15 24.92 -5.49
CA ALA A 161 -6.36 24.90 -6.71
C ALA A 161 -6.66 23.70 -7.62
N PHE A 162 -7.65 22.85 -7.30
CA PHE A 162 -7.99 21.64 -8.05
C PHE A 162 -8.00 21.87 -9.59
N PRO A 163 -7.28 21.04 -10.35
CA PRO A 163 -6.60 19.79 -10.01
C PRO A 163 -5.13 19.98 -9.59
N ALA A 164 -4.66 21.21 -9.33
CA ALA A 164 -3.32 21.43 -8.82
C ALA A 164 -3.19 20.82 -7.42
N ILE A 165 -2.01 20.30 -7.14
CA ILE A 165 -1.50 20.19 -5.78
C ILE A 165 -0.92 21.54 -5.37
N ASP A 166 0.12 21.98 -6.08
CA ASP A 166 0.70 23.32 -6.10
C ASP A 166 1.66 23.42 -7.31
N GLU A 167 1.68 24.54 -8.03
CA GLU A 167 2.53 24.73 -9.24
C GLU A 167 3.92 25.31 -8.88
N GLU A 168 4.39 25.05 -7.66
CA GLU A 168 5.65 25.54 -7.13
C GLU A 168 6.37 24.44 -6.33
N GLU A 169 7.71 24.51 -6.30
CA GLU A 169 8.54 23.65 -5.47
C GLU A 169 8.20 23.85 -3.98
N PRO A 170 8.18 22.78 -3.15
CA PRO A 170 8.63 21.42 -3.47
C PRO A 170 7.63 20.55 -4.25
N ASN A 171 6.36 20.93 -4.32
CA ASN A 171 5.28 20.00 -4.73
C ASN A 171 5.15 19.73 -6.24
N LEU A 172 6.11 20.17 -7.08
CA LEU A 172 5.99 20.05 -8.53
C LEU A 172 6.00 18.60 -9.02
N ASP A 173 6.68 17.71 -8.28
CA ASP A 173 6.72 16.27 -8.54
C ASP A 173 5.62 15.48 -7.86
N ASP A 174 4.82 16.10 -7.01
CA ASP A 174 3.76 15.41 -6.30
C ASP A 174 2.57 15.13 -7.21
N PHE A 175 1.88 14.03 -6.96
CA PHE A 175 0.68 13.67 -7.70
C PHE A 175 -0.27 12.80 -6.91
N GLN A 176 -1.54 12.83 -7.29
CA GLN A 176 -2.58 11.97 -6.75
C GLN A 176 -3.18 11.16 -7.88
N PHE A 177 -3.32 9.86 -7.66
CA PHE A 177 -4.11 9.00 -8.53
C PHE A 177 -5.29 8.38 -7.77
N THR A 178 -6.39 8.19 -8.49
CA THR A 178 -7.65 7.69 -7.96
C THR A 178 -8.09 6.47 -8.77
N MET A 179 -8.53 5.44 -8.07
CA MET A 179 -9.08 4.22 -8.67
C MET A 179 -10.53 4.09 -8.29
N GLY A 180 -11.37 3.85 -9.29
CA GLY A 180 -12.81 3.76 -9.07
C GLY A 180 -13.38 2.57 -9.82
N LEU A 181 -14.16 1.76 -9.10
CA LEU A 181 -15.00 0.74 -9.69
C LEU A 181 -16.15 1.41 -10.47
N ASN A 182 -16.46 0.90 -11.65
CA ASN A 182 -17.61 1.38 -12.41
C ASN A 182 -18.24 0.28 -13.26
N ASN A 183 -19.54 0.11 -13.10
CA ASN A 183 -20.32 -0.89 -13.81
C ASN A 183 -20.53 -0.54 -15.29
N GLU A 184 -20.26 0.70 -15.69
CA GLU A 184 -20.25 1.13 -17.10
C GLU A 184 -18.90 0.90 -17.80
N PHE A 185 -17.81 0.73 -17.04
CA PHE A 185 -16.49 0.44 -17.61
C PHE A 185 -16.39 -1.05 -18.00
N PRO A 186 -15.84 -1.37 -19.17
CA PRO A 186 -15.64 -2.76 -19.56
C PRO A 186 -14.54 -3.39 -18.69
N ALA A 187 -14.87 -4.49 -18.02
CA ALA A 187 -13.88 -5.28 -17.28
C ALA A 187 -12.63 -5.56 -18.14
N PRO A 188 -11.42 -5.28 -17.62
CA PRO A 188 -10.16 -5.50 -18.30
C PRO A 188 -10.01 -6.89 -18.90
N ASN A 189 -10.34 -7.88 -18.08
CA ASN A 189 -10.39 -9.30 -18.40
C ASN A 189 -11.85 -9.72 -18.24
N PRO A 190 -12.59 -10.09 -19.30
CA PRO A 190 -14.02 -10.36 -19.17
C PRO A 190 -14.28 -11.80 -18.69
N GLY A 191 -14.06 -12.06 -17.41
CA GLY A 191 -14.52 -13.23 -16.66
C GLY A 191 -15.78 -12.94 -15.83
N PRO A 192 -16.37 -13.96 -15.20
CA PRO A 192 -17.64 -13.83 -14.49
C PRO A 192 -17.57 -12.94 -13.24
N ASN A 193 -16.38 -12.75 -12.66
CA ASN A 193 -16.16 -11.99 -11.43
C ASN A 193 -15.35 -10.71 -11.67
N ASP A 194 -14.97 -10.46 -12.92
CA ASP A 194 -14.11 -9.32 -13.25
C ASP A 194 -15.00 -8.09 -13.44
N ILE A 195 -14.64 -6.99 -12.79
CA ILE A 195 -15.42 -5.75 -12.75
C ILE A 195 -14.69 -4.60 -13.45
N GLY A 196 -15.46 -3.60 -13.88
CA GLY A 196 -14.91 -2.41 -14.52
C GLY A 196 -14.19 -1.54 -13.51
N VAL A 197 -12.98 -1.08 -13.86
CA VAL A 197 -12.15 -0.21 -13.04
C VAL A 197 -11.35 0.73 -13.94
N GLU A 198 -11.17 1.98 -13.50
CA GLU A 198 -10.30 2.96 -14.13
C GLU A 198 -9.35 3.57 -13.09
N VAL A 199 -8.16 4.01 -13.54
CA VAL A 199 -7.20 4.78 -12.76
C VAL A 199 -7.04 6.14 -13.41
N HIS A 200 -7.21 7.22 -12.65
CA HIS A 200 -7.05 8.59 -13.13
C HIS A 200 -5.94 9.29 -12.36
N MET A 201 -5.21 10.18 -13.02
CA MET A 201 -4.42 11.19 -12.32
C MET A 201 -5.37 12.32 -11.92
N GLU A 202 -5.73 12.35 -10.64
CA GLU A 202 -6.68 13.30 -10.06
C GLU A 202 -6.02 14.67 -9.87
N ARG A 203 -4.76 14.67 -9.42
CA ARG A 203 -3.99 15.88 -9.17
C ARG A 203 -2.51 15.71 -9.48
N ALA A 204 -1.85 16.82 -9.75
CA ALA A 204 -0.40 16.88 -9.92
C ALA A 204 0.10 18.29 -9.58
N GLY A 205 1.35 18.41 -9.15
CA GLY A 205 2.04 19.68 -9.10
C GLY A 205 2.30 20.24 -10.49
N ASP A 206 2.90 19.44 -11.38
CA ASP A 206 2.99 19.77 -12.81
C ASP A 206 1.73 19.39 -13.58
N PHE A 207 0.90 20.39 -13.84
CA PHE A 207 -0.29 20.27 -14.69
C PHE A 207 -0.06 19.77 -16.10
N GLU A 208 1.14 19.89 -16.65
CA GLU A 208 1.42 19.35 -17.97
C GLU A 208 1.31 17.81 -17.98
N VAL A 209 1.52 17.16 -16.83
CA VAL A 209 1.32 15.71 -16.65
C VAL A 209 -0.18 15.36 -16.73
N ILE A 210 -1.06 16.30 -16.37
CA ILE A 210 -2.52 16.16 -16.47
C ILE A 210 -3.03 16.46 -17.90
N LYS A 211 -2.21 17.02 -18.81
CA LYS A 211 -2.69 17.55 -20.12
C LYS A 211 -2.76 16.51 -21.25
N GLU A 212 -3.84 15.73 -21.21
CA GLU A 212 -4.87 15.68 -22.26
C GLU A 212 -6.21 15.37 -21.54
N GLY A 213 -7.07 16.39 -21.45
CA GLY A 213 -8.50 16.17 -21.21
C GLY A 213 -9.01 15.84 -19.81
N TYR A 214 -8.28 15.97 -18.69
CA TYR A 214 -8.83 15.81 -17.30
C TYR A 214 -9.45 14.43 -16.95
N LEU A 215 -9.70 13.60 -17.96
CA LEU A 215 -10.46 12.34 -17.99
C LEU A 215 -10.04 11.48 -19.21
N GLU A 216 -8.93 11.79 -19.90
CA GLU A 216 -8.47 11.07 -21.11
C GLU A 216 -7.10 10.38 -20.95
N ILE A 217 -6.63 10.17 -19.71
CA ILE A 217 -5.75 9.01 -19.42
C ILE A 217 -6.58 7.71 -19.39
N ARG A 218 -7.65 7.66 -20.19
CA ARG A 218 -8.50 6.48 -20.40
C ARG A 218 -7.86 5.45 -21.33
N ASP A 219 -6.91 5.89 -22.17
CA ASP A 219 -6.30 5.08 -23.22
C ASP A 219 -4.77 5.29 -23.38
N SER A 220 -4.18 6.33 -22.77
CA SER A 220 -2.80 6.75 -23.08
C SER A 220 -1.71 6.13 -22.21
N THR A 221 -2.08 5.55 -21.07
CA THR A 221 -1.24 4.62 -20.30
C THR A 221 -1.50 3.17 -20.70
N ASP A 222 -1.98 2.91 -21.92
CA ASP A 222 -2.06 1.54 -22.46
C ASP A 222 -0.64 0.95 -22.62
N PHE A 223 -0.13 0.27 -21.58
CA PHE A 223 1.12 -0.47 -21.62
C PHE A 223 0.95 -1.86 -22.28
N SER A 224 -0.07 -2.05 -23.15
CA SER A 224 -0.43 -3.29 -23.86
C SER A 224 0.67 -3.98 -24.68
N ALA A 225 1.87 -3.41 -24.75
CA ALA A 225 3.05 -4.04 -25.34
C ALA A 225 3.42 -5.38 -24.65
N VAL A 226 2.95 -5.65 -23.43
CA VAL A 226 3.13 -6.92 -22.68
C VAL A 226 1.86 -7.77 -22.53
N GLY A 227 0.71 -7.33 -23.02
CA GLY A 227 -0.53 -8.13 -23.11
C GLY A 227 -1.47 -8.12 -21.89
N GLY A 228 -1.18 -7.34 -20.84
CA GLY A 228 -2.13 -6.99 -19.76
C GLY A 228 -2.62 -5.54 -19.90
N ARG A 229 -3.68 -5.17 -19.15
CA ARG A 229 -4.08 -3.76 -18.93
C ARG A 229 -3.53 -3.32 -17.58
N ASP A 230 -3.24 -2.04 -17.39
CA ASP A 230 -2.53 -1.53 -16.20
C ASP A 230 -3.38 -1.35 -14.95
N VAL A 231 -4.64 -1.78 -15.03
CA VAL A 231 -5.53 -1.92 -13.89
C VAL A 231 -6.46 -3.11 -14.11
N ALA A 232 -6.78 -3.82 -13.04
CA ALA A 232 -7.77 -4.88 -13.02
C ALA A 232 -8.49 -4.92 -11.67
N ALA A 233 -9.74 -5.39 -11.69
CA ALA A 233 -10.51 -5.58 -10.48
C ALA A 233 -11.39 -6.83 -10.59
N ARG A 234 -11.54 -7.53 -9.46
CA ARG A 234 -12.30 -8.80 -9.39
C ARG A 234 -12.99 -8.94 -8.04
N THR A 235 -14.23 -9.44 -8.05
CA THR A 235 -14.98 -9.81 -6.85
C THR A 235 -14.74 -11.26 -6.42
N TYR A 236 -14.89 -11.50 -5.13
CA TYR A 236 -14.66 -12.80 -4.48
C TYR A 236 -15.77 -13.10 -3.46
N ASP A 237 -16.47 -14.22 -3.65
CA ASP A 237 -17.44 -14.73 -2.66
C ASP A 237 -16.77 -15.19 -1.34
N ASP A 238 -15.45 -15.45 -1.38
CA ASP A 238 -14.64 -15.79 -0.20
C ASP A 238 -13.17 -15.44 -0.46
N LEU A 239 -12.75 -14.27 0.01
CA LEU A 239 -11.36 -13.78 -0.06
C LEU A 239 -10.37 -14.77 0.54
N ARG A 240 -10.74 -15.48 1.62
CA ARG A 240 -9.86 -16.49 2.21
C ARG A 240 -9.65 -17.65 1.27
N ALA A 241 -10.72 -18.13 0.63
CA ALA A 241 -10.63 -19.24 -0.33
C ALA A 241 -9.82 -18.84 -1.57
N ALA A 242 -9.80 -17.55 -1.91
CA ALA A 242 -9.01 -17.01 -2.99
C ALA A 242 -7.51 -16.83 -2.63
N GLY A 243 -7.17 -16.79 -1.33
CA GLY A 243 -5.79 -16.74 -0.85
C GLY A 243 -5.40 -15.44 -0.16
N ALA A 244 -6.35 -14.55 0.10
CA ALA A 244 -6.10 -13.31 0.83
C ALA A 244 -5.55 -13.58 2.24
N THR A 245 -4.55 -12.80 2.64
CA THR A 245 -3.82 -12.93 3.91
C THR A 245 -4.16 -11.85 4.94
N ASN A 246 -5.24 -11.09 4.73
CA ASN A 246 -5.66 -10.01 5.61
C ASN A 246 -5.76 -10.48 7.08
N PRO A 247 -5.18 -9.75 8.04
CA PRO A 247 -5.23 -10.13 9.46
C PRO A 247 -6.65 -10.33 10.00
N GLU A 248 -7.63 -9.56 9.54
CA GLU A 248 -9.06 -9.66 9.89
C GLU A 248 -9.61 -11.04 9.52
N ILE A 249 -9.28 -11.51 8.32
CA ILE A 249 -9.68 -12.82 7.81
C ILE A 249 -9.07 -13.94 8.65
N VAL A 250 -7.81 -13.78 9.06
CA VAL A 250 -7.08 -14.75 9.90
C VAL A 250 -7.64 -14.78 11.33
N ALA A 251 -8.01 -13.63 11.87
CA ALA A 251 -8.52 -13.49 13.24
C ALA A 251 -9.86 -14.21 13.46
N ASN A 252 -10.67 -14.36 12.40
CA ASN A 252 -11.98 -15.02 12.49
C ASN A 252 -12.14 -16.15 11.45
N PRO A 253 -11.52 -17.32 11.67
CA PRO A 253 -11.52 -18.43 10.72
C PRO A 253 -12.90 -19.08 10.48
N GLY A 254 -13.93 -18.68 11.25
CA GLY A 254 -15.29 -19.19 11.14
C GLY A 254 -16.22 -18.34 10.25
N ALA A 255 -15.79 -17.13 9.88
CA ALA A 255 -16.54 -16.24 8.99
C ALA A 255 -16.11 -16.41 7.53
N THR A 256 -17.03 -16.22 6.61
CA THR A 256 -16.76 -16.01 5.18
C THR A 256 -16.60 -14.51 4.97
N TYR A 257 -15.65 -14.14 4.11
CA TYR A 257 -15.32 -12.75 3.82
C TYR A 257 -15.52 -12.50 2.33
N GLU A 258 -16.65 -11.87 1.98
CA GLU A 258 -16.88 -11.33 0.64
C GLU A 258 -16.01 -10.08 0.43
N GLY A 259 -15.76 -9.72 -0.82
CA GLY A 259 -14.83 -8.63 -1.14
C GLY A 259 -14.46 -8.52 -2.59
N TYR A 260 -13.51 -7.63 -2.85
CA TYR A 260 -12.89 -7.45 -4.15
C TYR A 260 -11.40 -7.14 -4.04
N ALA A 261 -10.68 -7.43 -5.11
CA ALA A 261 -9.29 -7.04 -5.29
C ALA A 261 -9.19 -6.02 -6.43
N VAL A 262 -8.30 -5.05 -6.27
CA VAL A 262 -7.91 -4.11 -7.31
C VAL A 262 -6.39 -4.14 -7.45
N GLU A 263 -5.91 -4.32 -8.68
CA GLU A 263 -4.49 -4.29 -9.03
C GLU A 263 -4.20 -3.14 -9.97
N VAL A 264 -3.06 -2.50 -9.79
CA VAL A 264 -2.56 -1.46 -10.70
C VAL A 264 -1.05 -1.60 -10.92
N ALA A 265 -0.63 -1.22 -12.12
CA ALA A 265 0.77 -0.95 -12.45
C ALA A 265 0.95 0.53 -12.77
N ILE A 266 1.78 1.22 -11.99
CA ILE A 266 2.04 2.65 -12.14
C ILE A 266 3.45 2.84 -12.67
N PRO A 267 3.62 3.39 -13.88
CA PRO A 267 4.93 3.57 -14.51
C PRO A 267 5.80 4.57 -13.74
N PHE A 268 7.03 4.18 -13.40
CA PHE A 268 8.04 5.11 -12.93
C PHE A 268 8.41 6.15 -13.99
N GLY A 269 8.83 7.34 -13.55
CA GLY A 269 9.26 8.43 -14.42
C GLY A 269 8.15 9.23 -15.10
N ILE A 270 6.89 9.08 -14.67
CA ILE A 270 5.78 9.95 -15.12
C ILE A 270 5.87 11.38 -14.60
N VAL A 271 6.46 11.54 -13.42
CA VAL A 271 6.84 12.81 -12.81
C VAL A 271 8.31 12.72 -12.38
N ASP A 272 8.98 13.85 -12.16
CA ASP A 272 10.33 13.85 -11.60
C ASP A 272 10.30 13.18 -10.21
N GLY A 273 11.39 12.56 -9.77
CA GLY A 273 11.41 11.90 -8.46
C GLY A 273 10.59 10.59 -8.33
N PHE A 274 9.61 10.30 -9.18
CA PHE A 274 8.84 9.04 -9.08
C PHE A 274 9.65 7.86 -9.64
N GLU A 275 10.60 7.37 -8.84
CA GLU A 275 11.50 6.27 -9.12
C GLU A 275 11.92 5.54 -7.83
N PRO A 276 12.24 4.22 -7.90
CA PRO A 276 12.49 3.42 -6.69
C PRO A 276 13.93 3.57 -6.17
N THR A 277 14.50 4.78 -6.26
CA THR A 277 15.90 5.07 -5.87
C THR A 277 16.02 5.72 -4.48
N HIS A 278 14.88 6.15 -3.93
CA HIS A 278 14.74 6.81 -2.64
C HIS A 278 13.36 6.50 -2.07
N SER A 279 13.10 6.92 -0.83
CA SER A 279 11.79 6.76 -0.23
C SER A 279 10.86 7.87 -0.69
N MET A 280 9.61 7.52 -1.00
CA MET A 280 8.57 8.48 -1.41
C MET A 280 7.60 8.69 -0.25
N GLY A 281 7.09 9.90 -0.06
CA GLY A 281 5.96 10.15 0.82
C GLY A 281 4.68 9.61 0.19
N PHE A 282 3.74 9.12 1.00
CA PHE A 282 2.43 8.73 0.48
C PHE A 282 1.30 8.97 1.46
N ASP A 283 0.12 9.15 0.90
CA ASP A 283 -1.15 9.07 1.62
C ASP A 283 -2.07 8.09 0.89
N LEU A 284 -2.91 7.37 1.61
CA LEU A 284 -3.75 6.31 1.05
C LEU A 284 -5.15 6.39 1.63
N PHE A 285 -6.13 6.47 0.76
CA PHE A 285 -7.54 6.56 1.10
C PHE A 285 -8.23 5.33 0.55
N TRP A 286 -9.07 4.69 1.36
CA TRP A 286 -10.02 3.72 0.87
C TRP A 286 -11.43 4.25 1.12
N ARG A 287 -12.27 4.05 0.12
CA ARG A 287 -13.68 4.38 0.20
C ARG A 287 -14.52 3.17 -0.14
N ASP A 288 -15.50 2.96 0.72
CA ASP A 288 -16.57 1.98 0.60
C ASP A 288 -17.91 2.75 0.58
N VAL A 289 -18.76 2.40 -0.39
CA VAL A 289 -20.00 3.08 -0.73
C VAL A 289 -21.18 2.11 -0.78
N ASP A 290 -21.71 1.79 0.38
CA ASP A 290 -23.04 1.22 0.51
C ASP A 290 -24.14 2.29 0.31
N ILE A 291 -25.07 2.12 -0.64
CA ILE A 291 -26.22 3.05 -0.64
C ILE A 291 -27.19 2.67 0.48
N PRO A 292 -27.59 3.59 1.39
CA PRO A 292 -28.92 3.49 1.95
C PRO A 292 -29.91 3.80 0.83
N GLU A 293 -31.01 3.03 0.71
CA GLU A 293 -32.10 3.21 -0.28
C GLU A 293 -32.68 4.66 -0.40
N ASP A 294 -32.23 5.63 0.41
CA ASP A 294 -32.75 6.99 0.58
C ASP A 294 -31.88 8.13 -0.01
N PHE A 295 -30.78 7.88 -0.73
CA PHE A 295 -29.92 8.95 -1.29
C PHE A 295 -30.55 9.76 -2.46
N ASP A 296 -31.76 9.41 -2.88
CA ASP A 296 -32.51 10.07 -3.98
C ASP A 296 -33.10 11.44 -3.60
N GLU A 297 -33.00 11.91 -2.35
CA GLU A 297 -33.52 13.23 -1.96
C GLU A 297 -32.47 14.34 -2.16
N PHE A 298 -32.39 14.81 -3.42
CA PHE A 298 -31.83 16.10 -3.80
C PHE A 298 -32.35 17.19 -2.85
N ASP A 299 -31.56 17.60 -1.84
CA ASP A 299 -31.95 18.67 -0.92
C ASP A 299 -32.19 19.97 -1.71
N PRO A 300 -33.45 20.42 -1.88
CA PRO A 300 -33.76 21.63 -2.61
C PRO A 300 -33.50 22.90 -1.76
N GLN A 301 -33.18 22.75 -0.47
CA GLN A 301 -32.92 23.85 0.45
C GLN A 301 -31.45 24.26 0.55
N GLY A 302 -30.52 23.50 -0.03
CA GLY A 302 -29.19 23.99 -0.38
C GLY A 302 -28.26 24.24 0.80
N ASP A 303 -28.36 23.47 1.88
CA ASP A 303 -27.45 23.55 3.01
C ASP A 303 -26.65 22.25 3.21
N ALA A 304 -25.34 22.37 2.95
CA ALA A 304 -24.17 21.49 3.16
C ALA A 304 -23.74 20.55 2.00
N LYS A 305 -22.47 20.50 1.54
CA LYS A 305 -21.21 21.31 1.59
C LYS A 305 -20.12 20.45 0.86
N PRO A 306 -18.92 20.96 0.50
CA PRO A 306 -17.84 20.13 -0.08
C PRO A 306 -17.36 19.06 0.92
N GLY A 307 -17.10 17.83 0.45
CA GLY A 307 -16.45 16.76 1.25
C GLY A 307 -17.32 15.69 1.93
N PHE A 308 -18.63 15.59 1.65
CA PHE A 308 -19.51 14.80 2.54
C PHE A 308 -19.55 13.29 2.24
N GLY A 309 -18.95 12.52 3.16
CA GLY A 309 -19.45 11.21 3.58
C GLY A 309 -20.89 11.35 4.09
N GLY A 310 -21.82 10.66 3.43
CA GLY A 310 -23.20 10.52 3.88
C GLY A 310 -23.40 9.25 4.70
N SER A 311 -24.63 8.97 5.14
CA SER A 311 -25.00 7.64 5.64
C SER A 311 -24.67 6.59 4.56
N GLY A 312 -23.93 5.52 4.90
CA GLY A 312 -23.48 4.50 3.95
C GLY A 312 -22.22 4.86 3.16
N ILE A 313 -21.29 5.62 3.75
CA ILE A 313 -19.97 5.82 3.13
C ILE A 313 -18.90 5.65 4.18
N LEU A 314 -18.15 4.56 4.09
CA LEU A 314 -17.00 4.27 4.91
C LEU A 314 -15.75 4.93 4.28
N TRP A 315 -15.08 5.78 5.06
CA TRP A 315 -13.83 6.42 4.66
C TRP A 315 -12.70 5.97 5.56
N ALA A 316 -11.74 5.27 4.99
CA ALA A 316 -10.47 4.96 5.62
C ALA A 316 -9.39 5.86 5.04
N ASP A 317 -8.50 6.32 5.89
CA ASP A 317 -7.45 7.25 5.52
C ASP A 317 -6.17 6.85 6.28
N TRP A 318 -5.07 6.71 5.55
CA TRP A 318 -3.70 6.50 6.06
C TRP A 318 -2.93 7.80 6.30
N ASN A 319 -3.66 8.83 6.70
CA ASN A 319 -3.18 9.99 7.41
C ASN A 319 -3.99 10.14 8.70
N HIS A 320 -3.38 10.77 9.71
CA HIS A 320 -4.05 11.02 10.98
C HIS A 320 -4.67 12.42 11.06
N ALA A 321 -5.04 13.02 9.93
CA ALA A 321 -5.51 14.41 9.90
C ALA A 321 -7.00 14.53 10.24
N GLU A 322 -7.33 14.57 11.53
CA GLU A 322 -8.67 14.97 12.00
C GLU A 322 -9.00 16.45 11.72
N THR A 323 -7.97 17.27 11.47
CA THR A 323 -8.12 18.71 11.21
C THR A 323 -7.17 19.15 10.12
N VAL A 324 -7.72 19.64 9.02
CA VAL A 324 -6.96 20.33 7.97
C VAL A 324 -6.71 21.79 8.37
N SER A 325 -5.95 22.03 9.46
CA SER A 325 -5.81 23.39 10.00
C SER A 325 -4.48 24.06 9.64
N GLY A 326 -4.56 25.03 8.72
CA GLY A 326 -3.77 26.26 8.77
C GLY A 326 -4.75 27.43 8.99
N ALA A 327 -4.35 28.52 9.64
CA ALA A 327 -5.24 29.60 10.14
C ALA A 327 -6.09 30.39 9.09
N ASP A 328 -6.16 29.92 7.84
CA ASP A 328 -7.02 30.38 6.74
C ASP A 328 -7.69 29.13 6.10
N GLU A 329 -8.72 28.60 6.77
CA GLU A 329 -9.19 27.19 6.76
C GLU A 329 -10.21 26.78 5.66
N ASP A 330 -10.45 27.58 4.63
CA ASP A 330 -11.44 27.23 3.60
C ASP A 330 -10.76 26.62 2.36
N GLY A 331 -10.31 25.36 2.48
CA GLY A 331 -9.94 24.55 1.32
C GLY A 331 -8.52 23.99 1.33
N ASN A 332 -8.01 23.52 2.46
CA ASN A 332 -6.85 22.60 2.47
C ASN A 332 -7.37 21.15 2.62
N LEU A 333 -6.62 20.18 2.12
CA LEU A 333 -6.95 18.75 2.26
C LEU A 333 -5.87 17.95 2.97
N PHE A 334 -4.59 18.27 2.73
CA PHE A 334 -3.46 17.49 3.24
C PHE A 334 -2.40 18.37 3.88
N HIS A 335 -1.54 17.77 4.70
CA HIS A 335 -0.35 18.39 5.29
C HIS A 335 0.84 17.45 5.12
N GLY A 336 1.93 17.89 4.47
CA GLY A 336 3.08 17.04 4.12
C GLY A 336 3.76 16.33 5.29
N GLY A 337 3.62 16.89 6.50
CA GLY A 337 4.10 16.26 7.74
C GLY A 337 3.38 14.98 8.18
N ASN A 338 2.28 14.59 7.55
CA ASN A 338 1.38 13.52 8.03
C ASN A 338 1.40 12.24 7.19
N TRP A 339 2.23 12.19 6.15
CA TRP A 339 2.25 11.09 5.18
C TRP A 339 3.03 9.88 5.64
N GLY A 340 2.65 8.68 5.26
CA GLY A 340 3.54 7.52 5.30
C GLY A 340 4.74 7.68 4.36
N SER A 341 5.67 6.73 4.39
CA SER A 341 6.76 6.64 3.42
C SER A 341 6.86 5.25 2.81
N LEU A 342 6.83 5.18 1.48
CA LEU A 342 7.19 4.00 0.71
C LEU A 342 8.72 3.93 0.66
N VAL A 343 9.28 2.93 1.33
CA VAL A 343 10.72 2.70 1.40
C VAL A 343 11.06 1.60 0.39
N PHE A 344 11.65 2.01 -0.72
CA PHE A 344 12.15 1.08 -1.72
C PHE A 344 13.43 0.44 -1.20
N GLY A 345 13.43 -0.89 -1.12
CA GLY A 345 14.60 -1.62 -0.67
C GLY A 345 15.76 -1.37 -1.63
N SER A 346 16.89 -0.87 -1.12
CA SER A 346 18.14 -0.88 -1.89
C SER A 346 18.76 -2.29 -1.98
N GLN A 347 18.11 -3.33 -1.47
CA GLN A 347 18.48 -4.74 -1.57
C GLN A 347 17.23 -5.57 -1.26
N LEU A 348 16.93 -6.60 -2.08
CA LEU A 348 16.05 -7.67 -1.62
C LEU A 348 16.64 -8.26 -0.34
N ALA A 349 15.81 -8.64 0.64
CA ALA A 349 16.32 -9.39 1.78
C ALA A 349 17.02 -10.65 1.26
N GLY A 350 18.33 -10.78 1.51
CA GLY A 350 19.15 -11.87 0.97
C GLY A 350 19.88 -11.59 -0.34
N ASP A 351 19.63 -10.48 -1.05
CA ASP A 351 20.44 -10.03 -2.20
C ASP A 351 21.71 -9.39 -1.64
N LEU A 352 22.67 -10.21 -1.26
CA LEU A 352 23.88 -9.77 -0.57
C LEU A 352 24.86 -9.06 -1.52
N ASN A 353 24.69 -9.27 -2.83
CA ASN A 353 25.58 -8.74 -3.86
C ASN A 353 25.05 -7.45 -4.54
N SER A 354 23.80 -7.08 -4.25
CA SER A 354 23.07 -5.93 -4.81
C SER A 354 22.86 -5.98 -6.33
N ASP A 355 22.66 -7.16 -6.91
CA ASP A 355 22.37 -7.34 -8.34
C ASP A 355 20.87 -7.37 -8.66
N GLY A 356 20.02 -7.27 -7.63
CA GLY A 356 18.56 -7.25 -7.76
C GLY A 356 17.94 -8.65 -7.84
N ALA A 357 18.70 -9.72 -7.59
CA ALA A 357 18.18 -11.07 -7.40
C ALA A 357 18.63 -11.62 -6.05
N VAL A 358 17.89 -12.60 -5.52
CA VAL A 358 18.35 -13.45 -4.43
C VAL A 358 18.56 -14.83 -5.03
N ASP A 359 19.81 -15.25 -5.23
CA ASP A 359 20.13 -16.50 -5.90
C ASP A 359 21.39 -17.21 -5.36
N VAL A 360 21.93 -18.14 -6.16
CA VAL A 360 23.16 -18.88 -5.81
C VAL A 360 24.34 -17.96 -5.51
N ALA A 361 24.47 -16.83 -6.22
CA ALA A 361 25.56 -15.89 -6.01
C ALA A 361 25.51 -15.28 -4.61
N ASP A 362 24.33 -15.07 -4.04
CA ASP A 362 24.17 -14.59 -2.68
C ASP A 362 24.48 -15.66 -1.64
N ILE A 363 24.09 -16.91 -1.87
CA ILE A 363 24.47 -18.04 -1.01
C ILE A 363 25.99 -18.21 -0.97
N ASP A 364 26.65 -18.15 -2.12
CA ASP A 364 28.12 -18.24 -2.24
C ASP A 364 28.82 -17.05 -1.57
N LEU A 365 28.27 -15.84 -1.73
CA LEU A 365 28.76 -14.64 -1.07
C LEU A 365 28.63 -14.76 0.45
N GLN A 366 27.48 -15.24 0.93
CA GLN A 366 27.24 -15.50 2.35
C GLN A 366 28.23 -16.54 2.90
N ALA A 367 28.49 -17.62 2.16
CA ALA A 367 29.48 -18.63 2.52
C ALA A 367 30.87 -18.01 2.74
N THR A 368 31.27 -17.13 1.82
CA THR A 368 32.52 -16.39 1.90
C THR A 368 32.57 -15.49 3.13
N TRP A 369 31.46 -14.83 3.46
CA TRP A 369 31.36 -13.97 4.65
C TRP A 369 31.34 -14.76 5.96
N LEU A 370 30.74 -15.95 6.01
CA LEU A 370 30.75 -16.79 7.22
C LEU A 370 32.18 -17.20 7.61
N VAL A 371 33.05 -17.38 6.63
CA VAL A 371 34.47 -17.71 6.85
C VAL A 371 35.32 -16.45 7.09
N GLY A 372 35.10 -15.39 6.29
CA GLY A 372 35.93 -14.19 6.27
C GLY A 372 35.49 -13.05 7.19
N GLY A 373 34.27 -13.13 7.72
CA GLY A 373 33.52 -12.03 8.34
C GLY A 373 32.75 -11.21 7.29
N ALA A 374 31.49 -10.87 7.59
CA ALA A 374 30.69 -9.98 6.76
C ALA A 374 31.24 -8.54 6.80
N PRO A 375 31.27 -7.83 5.65
CA PRO A 375 31.64 -6.42 5.60
C PRO A 375 30.62 -5.52 6.31
N ASP A 376 29.35 -5.94 6.31
CA ASP A 376 28.25 -5.31 7.02
C ASP A 376 27.43 -6.40 7.73
N VAL A 377 27.54 -6.46 9.06
CA VAL A 377 26.82 -7.45 9.87
C VAL A 377 25.33 -7.14 9.91
N ALA A 378 24.93 -5.87 9.85
CA ALA A 378 23.51 -5.51 9.93
C ALA A 378 22.77 -5.91 8.65
N ALA A 379 23.41 -5.80 7.49
CA ALA A 379 22.85 -6.28 6.23
C ALA A 379 22.88 -7.81 6.08
N ALA A 380 23.80 -8.48 6.77
CA ALA A 380 24.00 -9.93 6.68
C ALA A 380 23.23 -10.73 7.75
N ASP A 381 22.82 -10.11 8.86
CA ASP A 381 21.92 -10.65 9.89
C ASP A 381 20.48 -10.70 9.36
N LEU A 382 20.18 -11.75 8.59
CA LEU A 382 18.92 -11.93 7.89
C LEU A 382 17.79 -12.37 8.83
N ASN A 383 18.12 -13.02 9.96
CA ASN A 383 17.13 -13.48 10.92
C ASN A 383 16.86 -12.46 12.05
N GLY A 384 17.67 -11.41 12.16
CA GLY A 384 17.48 -10.29 13.08
C GLY A 384 17.82 -10.59 14.54
N ASP A 385 18.63 -11.62 14.83
CA ASP A 385 19.00 -11.99 16.20
C ASP A 385 20.19 -11.19 16.77
N GLY A 386 20.78 -10.31 15.95
CA GLY A 386 21.90 -9.45 16.29
C GLY A 386 23.26 -10.08 16.01
N ALA A 387 23.32 -11.25 15.36
CA ALA A 387 24.55 -11.92 14.98
C ALA A 387 24.48 -12.45 13.54
N PHE A 388 25.56 -12.25 12.78
CA PHE A 388 25.72 -12.93 11.49
C PHE A 388 26.38 -14.31 11.70
N ASP A 389 25.60 -15.38 11.55
CA ASP A 389 26.05 -16.76 11.69
C ASP A 389 25.29 -17.77 10.79
N VAL A 390 25.42 -19.06 11.09
CA VAL A 390 24.79 -20.13 10.29
C VAL A 390 23.25 -20.04 10.31
N GLY A 391 22.66 -19.42 11.33
CA GLY A 391 21.24 -19.11 11.39
C GLY A 391 20.78 -18.26 10.21
N ASP A 392 21.57 -17.28 9.77
CA ASP A 392 21.25 -16.46 8.59
C ASP A 392 21.33 -17.24 7.29
N ARG A 393 22.21 -18.25 7.22
CA ARG A 393 22.26 -19.14 6.06
C ARG A 393 21.04 -20.03 5.97
N VAL A 394 20.62 -20.57 7.10
CA VAL A 394 19.36 -21.33 7.18
C VAL A 394 18.19 -20.42 6.80
N TYR A 395 18.17 -19.18 7.29
CA TYR A 395 17.11 -18.22 6.97
C TYR A 395 17.09 -17.85 5.48
N LEU A 396 18.26 -17.57 4.87
CA LEU A 396 18.38 -17.31 3.44
C LEU A 396 17.81 -18.45 2.59
N VAL A 397 18.19 -19.69 2.89
CA VAL A 397 17.81 -20.85 2.10
C VAL A 397 16.36 -21.28 2.35
N GLU A 398 15.96 -21.44 3.62
CA GLU A 398 14.67 -22.04 3.97
C GLU A 398 13.53 -21.03 4.06
N THR A 399 13.82 -19.75 4.32
CA THR A 399 12.79 -18.71 4.46
C THR A 399 12.74 -17.80 3.24
N ILE A 400 13.87 -17.20 2.86
CA ILE A 400 13.90 -16.22 1.75
C ILE A 400 13.79 -16.93 0.39
N LEU A 401 14.65 -17.91 0.12
CA LEU A 401 14.62 -18.70 -1.11
C LEU A 401 13.55 -19.80 -1.11
N ASN A 402 12.95 -20.07 0.06
CA ASN A 402 11.91 -21.08 0.27
C ASN A 402 12.27 -22.45 -0.34
N THR A 403 13.50 -22.90 -0.10
CA THR A 403 13.99 -24.21 -0.53
C THR A 403 14.67 -24.97 0.63
N PHE A 404 15.44 -26.01 0.32
CA PHE A 404 16.10 -26.90 1.26
C PHE A 404 17.62 -26.74 1.19
N LEU A 405 18.28 -26.91 2.33
CA LEU A 405 19.72 -27.14 2.34
C LEU A 405 20.07 -28.36 1.48
N GLY A 406 20.85 -28.11 0.44
CA GLY A 406 21.30 -29.12 -0.52
C GLY A 406 20.53 -29.19 -1.83
N ASP A 407 19.49 -28.38 -2.02
CA ASP A 407 18.90 -28.13 -3.35
C ASP A 407 19.89 -27.32 -4.20
N ALA A 408 20.76 -28.02 -4.93
CA ALA A 408 21.89 -27.45 -5.64
C ALA A 408 21.47 -26.70 -6.92
N ASN A 409 20.26 -26.96 -7.44
CA ASN A 409 19.74 -26.28 -8.62
C ASN A 409 18.59 -25.30 -8.30
N LEU A 410 18.26 -25.09 -7.02
CA LEU A 410 17.22 -24.20 -6.52
C LEU A 410 15.85 -24.47 -7.18
N ASP A 411 15.52 -25.73 -7.45
CA ASP A 411 14.24 -26.10 -8.08
C ASP A 411 13.10 -26.36 -7.07
N GLY A 412 13.39 -26.17 -5.78
CA GLY A 412 12.44 -26.32 -4.68
C GLY A 412 12.36 -27.75 -4.14
N GLU A 413 13.16 -28.69 -4.65
CA GLU A 413 13.18 -30.08 -4.20
C GLU A 413 14.59 -30.59 -3.97
N PHE A 414 14.93 -31.00 -2.74
CA PHE A 414 16.16 -31.75 -2.52
C PHE A 414 16.00 -33.24 -2.94
N ASN A 415 16.48 -33.59 -4.13
CA ASN A 415 16.32 -34.91 -4.72
C ASN A 415 17.60 -35.41 -5.46
N SER A 416 17.44 -36.42 -6.31
CA SER A 416 18.56 -37.00 -7.07
C SER A 416 19.16 -36.08 -8.15
N SER A 417 18.43 -35.07 -8.64
CA SER A 417 18.96 -34.07 -9.58
C SER A 417 20.11 -33.28 -8.96
N ASP A 418 20.00 -32.91 -7.69
CA ASP A 418 21.03 -32.16 -6.95
C ASP A 418 22.33 -32.94 -6.86
N PHE A 419 22.24 -34.20 -6.45
CA PHE A 419 23.41 -35.07 -6.40
C PHE A 419 24.03 -35.28 -7.78
N VAL A 420 23.23 -35.32 -8.85
CA VAL A 420 23.76 -35.40 -10.22
C VAL A 420 24.48 -34.10 -10.60
N ALA A 421 23.95 -32.93 -10.25
CA ALA A 421 24.60 -31.63 -10.47
C ALA A 421 25.95 -31.57 -9.74
N VAL A 422 25.94 -31.80 -8.43
CA VAL A 422 27.13 -31.80 -7.56
C VAL A 422 28.19 -32.80 -8.04
N PHE A 423 27.82 -34.06 -8.30
CA PHE A 423 28.78 -35.06 -8.76
C PHE A 423 29.27 -34.84 -10.20
N SER A 424 28.54 -34.08 -11.01
CA SER A 424 28.98 -33.71 -12.37
C SER A 424 30.04 -32.61 -12.34
N ALA A 425 30.03 -31.74 -11.32
CA ALA A 425 31.11 -30.78 -11.08
C ALA A 425 32.42 -31.46 -10.66
N ALA A 426 32.31 -32.62 -9.98
CA ALA A 426 33.42 -33.46 -9.54
C ALA A 426 34.33 -32.81 -8.49
N GLU A 427 33.78 -31.90 -7.68
CA GLU A 427 34.50 -31.19 -6.63
C GLU A 427 34.17 -31.71 -5.21
N TYR A 428 33.03 -32.38 -5.06
CA TYR A 428 32.66 -33.01 -3.79
C TYR A 428 33.73 -34.00 -3.30
N GLU A 429 34.31 -33.72 -2.12
CA GLU A 429 35.39 -34.50 -1.49
C GLU A 429 36.67 -34.63 -2.36
N ASP A 430 36.95 -33.65 -3.22
CA ASP A 430 38.14 -33.65 -4.10
C ASP A 430 39.46 -33.23 -3.39
N ALA A 431 39.33 -32.74 -2.14
CA ALA A 431 40.39 -32.25 -1.25
C ALA A 431 41.05 -30.93 -1.66
N PHE A 432 40.48 -30.17 -2.60
CA PHE A 432 40.82 -28.77 -2.81
C PHE A 432 39.95 -27.90 -1.89
N GLU A 433 40.57 -26.94 -1.21
CA GLU A 433 39.84 -26.02 -0.33
C GLU A 433 39.28 -24.85 -1.16
N SER A 434 38.02 -24.52 -0.92
CA SER A 434 37.36 -23.32 -1.47
C SER A 434 37.33 -23.25 -3.01
N ASN A 435 37.17 -24.38 -3.69
CA ASN A 435 36.90 -24.40 -5.13
C ASN A 435 35.43 -24.58 -5.51
N SER A 436 34.57 -24.94 -4.56
CA SER A 436 33.14 -25.21 -4.83
C SER A 436 32.23 -24.06 -4.48
N THR A 437 31.17 -23.93 -5.27
CA THR A 437 29.97 -23.14 -5.02
C THR A 437 28.86 -23.99 -4.41
N TRP A 438 27.74 -23.38 -4.02
CA TRP A 438 26.51 -24.05 -3.60
C TRP A 438 26.07 -25.14 -4.59
N ALA A 439 26.02 -24.78 -5.89
CA ALA A 439 25.60 -25.69 -6.96
C ALA A 439 26.57 -26.87 -7.16
N GLU A 440 27.78 -26.77 -6.62
CA GLU A 440 28.85 -27.76 -6.71
C GLU A 440 29.02 -28.56 -5.40
N GLY A 441 28.20 -28.27 -4.38
CA GLY A 441 28.09 -29.05 -3.15
C GLY A 441 28.61 -28.37 -1.87
N ASP A 442 28.90 -27.05 -1.90
CA ASP A 442 29.25 -26.27 -0.71
C ASP A 442 27.99 -25.82 0.04
N TRP A 443 27.31 -26.77 0.70
CA TRP A 443 26.01 -26.59 1.37
C TRP A 443 26.12 -26.16 2.83
#